data_AF-A0A1A8U1C2-F1
#
_entry.id   AF-A0A1A8U1C2-F1
#
_cell.length_a   1.000
_cell.length_b   1.000
_cell.length_c   1.000
_cell.angle_alpha   90.00
_cell.angle_beta   90.00
_cell.angle_gamma   90.00
#
_symmetry.space_group_name_H-M   'P 1'
#
loop_
_entity.id
_entity.type
_entity.pdbx_description
1 polymer ?
#
loop_
_entity_poly.entity_id
_entity_poly.type
_entity_poly.pdbx_seq_one_letter_code
_entity_poly.pdbx_strand_id
1 'polypeptide(L)'
;MSMKMYGLGPQNYFHSSFNCFDFGVIIGSIFEVIWAAIKPGASFGISVLRALRLLRIFKVTKYWNSLRNLVVSLLNSMKSIISLLFLLFLFIVVFALLGMQLFGGQFNFDDETPTTNFDTFPAAILTVFQILTGEDWNAVMYHGIESQG
;
A
#
# COMPACT_ATOMS: atom_id res chain seq x y z
N MET A 1 -6.05 -12.58 25.52
CA MET A 1 -6.63 -13.40 24.43
C MET A 1 -6.78 -14.85 24.80
N SER A 2 -5.82 -15.43 25.52
CA SER A 2 -5.90 -16.75 26.14
C SER A 2 -7.26 -17.01 26.82
N MET A 3 -7.72 -16.14 27.72
CA MET A 3 -9.02 -16.32 28.38
C MET A 3 -10.23 -16.35 27.41
N LYS A 4 -10.21 -15.57 26.34
CA LYS A 4 -11.27 -15.59 25.31
C LYS A 4 -11.20 -16.83 24.43
N MET A 5 -10.01 -17.31 24.11
CA MET A 5 -9.80 -18.53 23.33
C MET A 5 -10.22 -19.79 24.11
N TYR A 6 -9.92 -19.83 25.42
CA TYR A 6 -10.41 -20.88 26.31
C TYR A 6 -11.91 -20.81 26.55
N GLY A 7 -12.50 -19.61 26.69
CA GLY A 7 -13.92 -19.46 26.99
C GLY A 7 -14.86 -19.65 25.78
N LEU A 8 -14.46 -19.24 24.58
CA LEU A 8 -15.29 -19.37 23.36
C LEU A 8 -15.02 -20.66 22.58
N GLY A 9 -13.91 -21.33 22.86
CA GLY A 9 -13.37 -22.38 22.02
C GLY A 9 -12.68 -21.82 20.75
N PRO A 10 -11.69 -22.54 20.20
CA PRO A 10 -10.91 -22.05 19.06
C PRO A 10 -11.77 -21.82 17.81
N GLN A 11 -12.78 -22.67 17.55
CA GLN A 11 -13.64 -22.54 16.37
C GLN A 11 -14.46 -21.24 16.35
N ASN A 12 -15.14 -20.90 17.46
CA ASN A 12 -15.90 -19.64 17.54
C ASN A 12 -14.99 -18.40 17.65
N TYR A 13 -13.78 -18.54 18.19
CA TYR A 13 -12.82 -17.46 18.28
C TYR A 13 -12.37 -16.98 16.88
N PHE A 14 -12.03 -17.91 15.98
CA PHE A 14 -11.57 -17.59 14.62
C PHE A 14 -12.68 -17.19 13.66
N HIS A 15 -13.95 -17.48 13.97
CA HIS A 15 -15.08 -17.03 13.15
C HIS A 15 -15.29 -15.51 13.18
N SER A 16 -14.81 -14.81 14.22
CA SER A 16 -14.91 -13.35 14.32
C SER A 16 -13.69 -12.66 13.71
N SER A 17 -13.88 -11.90 12.63
CA SER A 17 -12.80 -11.16 11.94
C SER A 17 -12.00 -10.25 12.88
N PHE A 18 -12.65 -9.61 13.85
CA PHE A 18 -11.97 -8.76 14.85
C PHE A 18 -11.10 -9.56 15.82
N ASN A 19 -11.50 -10.77 16.18
CA ASN A 19 -10.68 -11.62 17.04
C ASN A 19 -9.51 -12.23 16.26
N CYS A 20 -9.70 -12.56 14.98
CA CYS A 20 -8.62 -13.00 14.09
C CYS A 20 -7.57 -11.90 13.88
N PHE A 21 -8.00 -10.65 13.67
CA PHE A 21 -7.11 -9.48 13.59
C PHE A 21 -6.27 -9.32 14.88
N ASP A 22 -6.93 -9.36 16.05
CA ASP A 22 -6.26 -9.25 17.33
C ASP A 22 -5.25 -10.38 17.57
N PHE A 23 -5.55 -11.60 17.11
CA PHE A 23 -4.66 -12.75 17.17
C PHE A 23 -3.40 -12.53 16.31
N GLY A 24 -3.58 -12.03 15.08
CA GLY A 24 -2.47 -11.66 14.20
C GLY A 24 -1.53 -10.61 14.82
N VAL A 25 -2.09 -9.55 15.43
CA VAL A 25 -1.29 -8.51 16.12
C VAL A 25 -0.48 -9.10 17.28
N ILE A 26 -1.04 -10.06 18.02
CA ILE A 26 -0.35 -10.71 19.14
C ILE A 26 0.76 -11.64 18.65
N ILE A 27 0.51 -12.44 17.60
CA ILE A 27 1.57 -13.27 16.99
C ILE A 27 2.71 -12.40 16.50
N GLY A 28 2.41 -11.30 15.78
CA GLY A 28 3.45 -10.37 15.31
C GLY A 28 4.27 -9.76 16.46
N SER A 29 3.62 -9.44 17.58
CA SER A 29 4.29 -8.90 18.77
C SER A 29 5.18 -9.94 19.47
N ILE A 30 4.73 -11.19 19.55
CA ILE A 30 5.52 -12.29 20.13
C ILE A 30 6.73 -12.60 19.24
N PHE A 31 6.51 -12.66 17.93
CA PHE A 31 7.58 -12.88 16.95
C PHE A 31 8.65 -11.80 17.04
N GLU A 32 8.27 -10.53 17.18
CA GLU A 32 9.20 -9.42 17.38
C GLU A 32 10.07 -9.61 18.64
N VAL A 33 9.46 -9.96 19.78
CA VAL A 33 10.19 -10.16 21.05
C VAL A 33 11.19 -11.33 20.94
N ILE A 34 10.79 -12.43 20.31
CA ILE A 34 11.66 -13.60 20.10
C ILE A 34 12.79 -13.24 19.13
N TRP A 35 12.49 -12.55 18.03
CA TRP A 35 13.50 -12.14 17.04
C TRP A 35 14.53 -11.18 17.63
N ALA A 36 14.08 -10.21 18.44
CA ALA A 36 14.95 -9.28 19.15
C ALA A 36 15.86 -9.99 20.17
N ALA A 37 15.42 -11.09 20.77
CA ALA A 37 16.22 -11.89 21.69
C ALA A 37 17.26 -12.77 20.98
N ILE A 38 16.96 -13.30 19.78
CA ILE A 38 17.86 -14.21 19.04
C ILE A 38 18.96 -13.43 18.29
N LYS A 39 18.64 -12.25 17.72
CA LYS A 39 19.59 -11.43 16.95
C LYS A 39 19.59 -9.98 17.43
N PRO A 40 20.27 -9.67 18.55
CA PRO A 40 20.46 -8.29 18.98
C PRO A 40 21.27 -7.54 17.90
N GLY A 41 20.64 -6.55 17.24
CA GLY A 41 21.31 -5.67 16.25
C GLY A 41 20.82 -5.77 14.80
N ALA A 42 19.93 -6.71 14.45
CA ALA A 42 19.33 -6.77 13.12
C ALA A 42 18.24 -5.68 12.94
N SER A 43 18.62 -4.47 12.56
CA SER A 43 17.75 -3.28 12.58
C SER A 43 16.64 -3.27 11.50
N PHE A 44 16.93 -3.77 10.29
CA PHE A 44 16.06 -3.56 9.12
C PHE A 44 14.68 -4.25 9.24
N GLY A 45 14.62 -5.46 9.79
CA GLY A 45 13.35 -6.18 10.00
C GLY A 45 12.59 -5.76 11.26
N ILE A 46 13.31 -5.35 12.31
CA ILE A 46 12.70 -4.98 13.61
C ILE A 46 11.91 -3.66 13.50
N SER A 47 12.36 -2.72 12.66
CA SER A 47 11.64 -1.44 12.46
C SER A 47 10.24 -1.65 11.86
N VAL A 48 10.12 -2.52 10.85
CA VAL A 48 8.83 -2.87 10.23
C VAL A 48 7.92 -3.60 11.21
N LEU A 49 8.46 -4.58 11.95
CA LEU A 49 7.70 -5.29 12.99
C LEU A 49 7.21 -4.35 14.10
N ARG A 50 8.00 -3.33 14.45
CA ARG A 50 7.59 -2.28 15.41
C ARG A 50 6.44 -1.43 14.87
N ALA A 51 6.45 -1.12 13.57
CA ALA A 51 5.37 -0.38 12.91
C ALA A 51 4.05 -1.17 12.88
N LEU A 52 4.09 -2.52 12.78
CA LEU A 52 2.89 -3.37 12.87
C LEU A 52 2.13 -3.18 14.20
N ARG A 53 2.79 -2.75 15.28
CA ARG A 53 2.09 -2.41 16.54
C ARG A 53 1.10 -1.28 16.35
N LEU A 54 1.26 -0.39 15.36
CA LEU A 54 0.29 0.67 15.07
C LEU A 54 -1.05 0.09 14.63
N LEU A 55 -1.07 -1.11 14.05
CA LEU A 55 -2.32 -1.81 13.69
C LEU A 55 -3.23 -2.03 14.90
N ARG A 56 -2.69 -2.06 16.12
CA ARG A 56 -3.52 -2.15 17.33
C ARG A 56 -4.52 -1.01 17.47
N ILE A 57 -4.30 0.15 16.82
CA ILE A 57 -5.25 1.27 16.82
C ILE A 57 -6.59 0.89 16.18
N PHE A 58 -6.59 -0.04 15.21
CA PHE A 58 -7.81 -0.56 14.61
C PHE A 58 -8.69 -1.30 15.62
N LYS A 59 -8.21 -1.65 16.82
CA LYS A 59 -9.07 -2.13 17.91
C LYS A 59 -10.16 -1.13 18.28
N VAL A 60 -9.94 0.17 18.08
CA VAL A 60 -10.95 1.22 18.31
C VAL A 60 -12.24 0.96 17.51
N THR A 61 -12.12 0.39 16.31
CA THR A 61 -13.27 0.01 15.46
C THR A 61 -14.21 -0.99 16.15
N LYS A 62 -13.73 -1.78 17.13
CA LYS A 62 -14.56 -2.71 17.90
C LYS A 62 -15.42 -2.00 18.94
N TYR A 63 -14.93 -0.89 19.48
CA TYR A 63 -15.60 -0.14 20.54
C TYR A 63 -16.53 0.94 19.98
N TRP A 64 -16.23 1.46 18.78
CA TRP A 64 -16.96 2.57 18.16
C TRP A 64 -17.86 2.07 17.02
N ASN A 65 -19.15 1.92 17.31
CA ASN A 65 -20.13 1.36 16.36
C ASN A 65 -20.19 2.12 15.03
N SER A 66 -20.13 3.46 15.04
CA SER A 66 -20.14 4.25 13.81
C SER A 66 -18.93 3.95 12.92
N LEU A 67 -17.73 3.86 13.50
CA LEU A 67 -16.50 3.52 12.79
C LEU A 67 -16.55 2.07 12.26
N ARG A 68 -17.08 1.14 13.06
CA ARG A 68 -17.31 -0.25 12.63
C ARG A 68 -18.19 -0.31 11.39
N ASN A 69 -19.30 0.42 11.40
CA ASN A 69 -20.24 0.43 10.29
C ASN A 69 -19.59 0.97 9.01
N LEU A 70 -18.80 2.05 9.10
CA LEU A 70 -18.04 2.58 7.98
C LEU A 70 -17.07 1.55 7.39
N VAL A 71 -16.29 0.88 8.24
CA VAL A 71 -15.34 -0.16 7.80
C VAL A 71 -16.07 -1.32 7.13
N VAL A 72 -17.17 -1.80 7.71
CA VAL A 72 -17.96 -2.91 7.14
C VAL A 72 -18.59 -2.51 5.80
N SER A 73 -19.17 -1.30 5.71
CA SER A 73 -19.71 -0.77 4.46
C SER A 73 -18.65 -0.69 3.37
N LEU A 74 -17.44 -0.22 3.70
CA LEU A 74 -16.31 -0.17 2.77
C LEU A 74 -15.93 -1.58 2.29
N LEU A 75 -15.79 -2.54 3.22
CA LEU A 75 -15.48 -3.94 2.91
C LEU A 75 -16.54 -4.60 2.03
N ASN A 76 -17.82 -4.30 2.23
CA ASN A 76 -18.91 -4.82 1.39
C ASN A 76 -18.82 -4.32 -0.06
N SER A 77 -18.34 -3.09 -0.27
CA SER A 77 -18.13 -2.51 -1.59
C SER A 77 -16.79 -2.91 -2.24
N MET A 78 -15.91 -3.62 -1.52
CA MET A 78 -14.56 -3.89 -2.01
C MET A 78 -14.53 -4.68 -3.32
N LYS A 79 -15.44 -5.64 -3.51
CA LYS A 79 -15.47 -6.42 -4.75
C LYS A 79 -15.64 -5.50 -5.97
N SER A 80 -16.56 -4.54 -5.89
CA SER A 80 -16.79 -3.56 -6.96
C SER A 80 -15.63 -2.59 -7.11
N ILE A 81 -15.06 -2.12 -6.00
CA ILE A 81 -13.88 -1.23 -6.02
C ILE A 81 -12.69 -1.91 -6.70
N ILE A 82 -12.44 -3.20 -6.40
CA ILE A 82 -11.34 -3.96 -7.02
C ILE A 82 -11.52 -4.06 -8.54
N SER A 83 -12.75 -4.29 -9.03
CA SER A 83 -13.01 -4.31 -10.48
C SER A 83 -12.69 -2.97 -11.14
N LEU A 84 -13.04 -1.85 -10.50
CA LEU A 84 -12.72 -0.51 -11.00
C LEU A 84 -11.21 -0.23 -10.95
N LEU A 85 -10.55 -0.59 -9.84
CA LEU A 85 -9.10 -0.44 -9.70
C LEU A 85 -8.33 -1.27 -10.72
N PHE A 86 -8.82 -2.47 -11.06
CA PHE A 86 -8.21 -3.29 -12.10
C PHE A 86 -8.31 -2.62 -13.47
N LEU A 87 -9.47 -2.06 -13.82
CA LEU A 87 -9.63 -1.30 -15.06
C LEU A 87 -8.74 -0.06 -15.09
N LEU A 88 -8.68 0.69 -13.99
CA LEU A 88 -7.80 1.85 -13.85
C LEU A 88 -6.32 1.45 -14.00
N PHE A 89 -5.91 0.35 -13.38
CA PHE A 89 -4.55 -0.14 -13.49
C PHE A 89 -4.21 -0.55 -14.93
N LEU A 90 -5.13 -1.22 -15.63
CA LEU A 90 -4.96 -1.54 -17.05
C LEU A 90 -4.80 -0.28 -17.89
N PHE A 91 -5.62 0.75 -17.64
CA PHE A 91 -5.50 2.06 -18.29
C PHE A 91 -4.11 2.67 -18.05
N ILE A 92 -3.64 2.69 -16.80
CA ILE A 92 -2.30 3.19 -16.45
C ILE A 92 -1.21 2.43 -17.22
N VAL A 93 -1.29 1.09 -17.30
CA VAL A 93 -0.31 0.26 -18.02
C VAL A 93 -0.28 0.61 -19.50
N VAL A 94 -1.44 0.79 -20.15
CA VAL A 94 -1.50 1.15 -21.58
C VAL A 94 -0.81 2.49 -21.83
N PHE A 95 -1.11 3.51 -21.03
CA PHE A 95 -0.49 4.84 -21.17
C PHE A 95 0.97 4.86 -20.75
N ALA A 96 1.38 4.06 -19.77
CA ALA A 96 2.78 3.93 -19.39
C ALA A 96 3.61 3.33 -20.53
N LEU A 97 3.13 2.25 -21.18
CA LEU A 97 3.81 1.65 -22.33
C LEU A 97 3.86 2.59 -23.54
N LEU A 98 2.77 3.33 -23.80
CA LEU A 98 2.75 4.37 -24.82
C LEU A 98 3.80 5.46 -24.51
N GLY A 99 3.84 5.95 -23.28
CA GLY A 99 4.80 6.96 -22.83
C GLY A 99 6.24 6.48 -22.95
N MET A 100 6.52 5.21 -22.62
CA MET A 100 7.85 4.61 -22.82
C MET A 100 8.26 4.58 -24.29
N GLN A 101 7.33 4.31 -25.21
CA GLN A 101 7.64 4.32 -26.65
C GLN A 101 7.89 5.73 -27.19
N LEU A 102 7.21 6.75 -26.65
CA LEU A 102 7.30 8.13 -27.13
C LEU A 102 8.44 8.92 -26.46
N PHE A 103 8.69 8.69 -25.18
CA PHE A 103 9.56 9.52 -24.34
C PHE A 103 10.66 8.73 -23.61
N GLY A 104 10.76 7.41 -23.84
CA GLY A 104 11.78 6.58 -23.20
C GLY A 104 13.20 7.02 -23.58
N GLY A 105 14.00 7.35 -22.56
CA GLY A 105 15.37 7.86 -22.72
C GLY A 105 15.45 9.28 -23.28
N GLN A 106 14.32 9.97 -23.48
CA GLN A 106 14.30 11.31 -24.06
C GLN A 106 14.41 12.41 -22.99
N PHE A 107 14.11 12.13 -21.73
CA PHE A 107 14.17 13.10 -20.63
C PHE A 107 15.59 13.21 -20.06
N ASN A 108 16.57 13.36 -20.94
CA ASN A 108 17.99 13.50 -20.60
C ASN A 108 18.42 14.94 -20.85
N PHE A 109 18.19 15.80 -19.86
CA PHE A 109 18.56 17.21 -19.89
C PHE A 109 19.97 17.41 -19.32
N ASP A 110 20.64 18.50 -19.72
CA ASP A 110 22.04 18.79 -19.33
C ASP A 110 22.24 18.89 -17.80
N ASP A 111 21.21 19.29 -17.06
CA ASP A 111 21.28 19.51 -15.60
C ASP A 111 20.97 18.27 -14.76
N GLU A 112 20.01 17.42 -15.15
CA GLU A 112 19.73 16.09 -14.54
C GLU A 112 18.58 15.36 -15.26
N THR A 113 18.49 14.03 -15.07
CA THR A 113 17.30 13.26 -15.46
C THR A 113 16.20 13.39 -14.40
N PRO A 114 14.99 13.89 -14.73
CA PRO A 114 13.91 14.01 -13.76
C PRO A 114 13.48 12.65 -13.23
N THR A 115 13.09 12.57 -11.95
CA THR A 115 12.55 11.33 -11.37
C THR A 115 11.25 10.87 -12.02
N THR A 116 10.51 11.80 -12.63
CA THR A 116 9.26 11.59 -13.36
C THR A 116 9.51 11.42 -14.85
N ASN A 117 10.08 10.26 -15.21
CA ASN A 117 10.43 9.93 -16.59
C ASN A 117 9.72 8.67 -17.09
N PHE A 118 10.00 8.30 -18.34
CA PHE A 118 9.46 7.13 -19.03
C PHE A 118 10.54 6.10 -19.39
N ASP A 119 11.66 6.08 -18.67
CA ASP A 119 12.82 5.23 -19.00
C ASP A 119 12.62 3.78 -18.56
N THR A 120 11.94 3.59 -17.42
CA THR A 120 11.66 2.26 -16.87
C THR A 120 10.17 2.08 -16.63
N PHE A 121 9.71 0.82 -16.69
CA PHE A 121 8.30 0.50 -16.51
C PHE A 121 7.72 0.97 -15.16
N PRO A 122 8.38 0.77 -13.99
CA PRO A 122 7.89 1.30 -12.72
C PRO A 122 7.85 2.84 -12.69
N ALA A 123 8.86 3.50 -13.25
CA ALA A 123 8.89 4.97 -13.33
C ALA A 123 7.73 5.49 -14.21
N ALA A 124 7.52 4.91 -15.39
CA ALA A 124 6.43 5.27 -16.29
C ALA A 124 5.05 5.11 -15.65
N ILE A 125 4.82 4.03 -14.87
CA ILE A 125 3.58 3.84 -14.10
C ILE A 125 3.38 4.98 -13.09
N LEU A 126 4.42 5.33 -12.34
CA LEU A 126 4.35 6.41 -11.35
C LEU A 126 4.14 7.77 -12.00
N THR A 127 4.81 8.05 -13.12
CA THR A 127 4.65 9.27 -13.90
C THR A 127 3.22 9.40 -14.44
N VAL A 128 2.63 8.34 -15.00
CA VAL A 128 1.22 8.36 -15.43
C VAL A 128 0.26 8.51 -14.26
N PHE A 129 0.55 7.86 -13.12
CA PHE A 129 -0.25 8.02 -11.91
C PHE A 129 -0.23 9.47 -11.40
N GLN A 130 0.94 10.12 -11.40
CA GLN A 130 1.10 11.53 -11.03
C GLN A 130 0.33 12.47 -11.98
N ILE A 131 0.35 12.20 -13.29
CA ILE A 131 -0.48 12.95 -14.25
C ILE A 131 -1.98 12.77 -13.94
N LEU A 132 -2.42 11.57 -13.60
CA LEU A 132 -3.82 11.28 -13.26
C LEU A 132 -4.29 11.93 -11.96
N THR A 133 -3.40 12.09 -10.97
CA THR A 133 -3.70 12.85 -9.74
C THR A 133 -3.72 14.35 -9.97
N GLY A 134 -3.22 14.82 -11.12
CA GLY A 134 -3.10 16.24 -11.45
C GLY A 134 -1.99 16.94 -10.67
N GLU A 135 -1.07 16.18 -10.07
CA GLU A 135 0.04 16.72 -9.31
C GLU A 135 1.23 16.97 -10.24
N ASP A 136 1.63 18.23 -10.40
CA ASP A 136 2.82 18.62 -11.16
C ASP A 136 2.89 18.02 -12.59
N TRP A 137 1.73 17.77 -13.19
CA TRP A 137 1.59 17.21 -14.54
C TRP A 137 2.12 18.16 -15.63
N ASN A 138 2.13 19.46 -15.34
CA ASN A 138 2.66 20.50 -16.21
C ASN A 138 4.18 20.37 -16.36
N ALA A 139 4.91 20.04 -15.30
CA ALA A 139 6.35 19.79 -15.37
C ALA A 139 6.65 18.62 -16.32
N VAL A 140 5.94 17.49 -16.17
CA VAL A 140 6.07 16.33 -17.07
C VAL A 140 5.74 16.69 -18.52
N MET A 141 4.72 17.52 -18.74
CA MET A 141 4.38 18.03 -20.07
C MET A 141 5.48 18.93 -20.64
N TYR A 142 6.05 19.84 -19.86
CA TYR A 142 7.12 20.72 -20.32
C TYR A 142 8.36 19.91 -20.70
N HIS A 143 8.76 18.94 -19.88
CA HIS A 143 9.83 18.01 -20.21
C HIS A 143 9.56 17.24 -21.51
N GLY A 144 8.33 16.81 -21.74
CA GLY A 144 7.95 16.14 -22.99
C GLY A 144 8.00 17.02 -24.23
N ILE A 145 7.76 18.32 -24.10
CA ILE A 145 7.89 19.28 -25.21
C ILE A 145 9.36 19.59 -25.46
N GLU A 146 10.11 19.85 -24.39
CA GLU A 146 11.54 20.15 -24.44
C GLU A 146 12.36 18.99 -25.01
N SER A 147 12.01 17.74 -24.69
CA SER A 147 12.72 16.57 -25.21
C SER A 147 12.58 16.34 -26.72
N GLN A 148 11.66 17.05 -27.39
CA GLN A 148 11.35 16.89 -28.82
C GLN A 148 11.84 18.08 -29.68
N GLY A 149 12.38 19.13 -29.05
CA GLY A 149 12.88 20.35 -29.71
C GLY A 149 14.38 20.53 -29.53
#